data_AF-A0A166T1M9-F1
#
_entry.id   AF-A0A166T1M9-F1
#
_cell.length_a   1.000
_cell.length_b   1.000
_cell.length_c   1.000
_cell.angle_alpha   90.00
_cell.angle_beta   90.00
_cell.angle_gamma   90.00
#
_symmetry.space_group_name_H-M   'P 1'
#
loop_
_entity.id
_entity.type
_entity.pdbx_description
1 polymer ?
#
loop_
_entity_poly.entity_id
_entity_poly.type
_entity_poly.pdbx_seq_one_letter_code
_entity_poly.pdbx_strand_id
1 'polypeptide(L)'
;MSRHSSNYSVITLDAAGTCLSLKIRPWLSHAFPMNAPLLESLDLEMEYIVFMPTTKPLFPFGVPHLKIAQISMLDFVSFRFCLAAFQSVTSLRLACIYTGDQGGGLDAYTSFRDGLMALPSLGHLELHNLYDYYNLPLTPVSQLPVVLPALQVLDAYSPFTYGFLDFLGPFIHAASLTVLTLQPGGSRVEDTLDVHFPSVRHLTLLGITRQIPGLGILGQFPSIQRLTCSFSTIIKNGDQDCGIDVVLSALGPGTHEDENTSHRTPCPRLHTVALSDMSPVDRQLDVVALTSKISALQHDGIPIHKRMLPRSVFSQPGLDLEAIAELRKLVEIEDFQIDRPTPFSCERFSRFEEL
;
A
#
# COMPACT_ATOMS: atom_id res chain seq x y z
N MET A 1 -19.30 -12.05 30.06
CA MET A 1 -18.61 -10.76 30.24
C MET A 1 -18.95 -9.89 29.05
N SER A 2 -19.85 -8.93 29.24
CA SER A 2 -20.35 -8.03 28.19
C SER A 2 -19.38 -6.86 28.05
N ARG A 3 -18.78 -6.68 26.87
CA ARG A 3 -18.05 -5.45 26.53
C ARG A 3 -19.07 -4.44 26.00
N HIS A 4 -19.34 -3.39 26.77
CA HIS A 4 -20.05 -2.21 26.27
C HIS A 4 -19.10 -1.41 25.36
N SER A 5 -19.21 -1.61 24.04
CA SER A 5 -18.67 -0.68 23.03
C SER A 5 -19.44 0.64 23.16
N SER A 6 -18.74 1.72 23.51
CA SER A 6 -19.39 3.01 23.74
C SER A 6 -19.52 3.78 22.43
N ASN A 7 -20.76 4.09 22.06
CA ASN A 7 -21.14 4.80 20.83
C ASN A 7 -20.87 6.30 20.95
N TYR A 8 -19.72 6.78 20.48
CA TYR A 8 -19.41 8.22 20.45
C TYR A 8 -18.98 8.69 19.06
N SER A 9 -19.44 9.89 18.70
CA SER A 9 -18.84 10.68 17.62
C SER A 9 -17.83 11.64 18.27
N VAL A 10 -16.60 11.67 17.79
CA VAL A 10 -15.57 12.58 18.29
C VAL A 10 -15.45 13.74 17.32
N ILE A 11 -15.69 14.95 17.82
CA ILE A 11 -15.55 16.19 17.07
C ILE A 11 -14.35 16.93 17.66
N THR A 12 -13.30 17.10 16.86
CA THR A 12 -12.18 17.96 17.24
C THR A 12 -12.44 19.35 16.69
N LEU A 13 -12.52 20.33 17.60
CA LEU A 13 -12.73 21.73 17.27
C LEU A 13 -11.41 22.52 17.34
N ASP A 14 -11.28 23.57 16.54
CA ASP A 14 -10.23 24.58 16.71
C ASP A 14 -10.50 25.50 17.92
N ALA A 15 -9.58 26.45 18.16
CA ALA A 15 -9.71 27.42 19.26
C ALA A 15 -10.94 28.33 19.13
N ALA A 16 -11.56 28.41 17.95
CA ALA A 16 -12.78 29.16 17.67
C ALA A 16 -14.04 28.29 17.76
N GLY A 17 -13.93 26.99 18.09
CA GLY A 17 -15.06 26.07 18.20
C GLY A 17 -15.49 25.46 16.87
N THR A 18 -14.63 25.44 15.85
CA THR A 18 -14.94 24.95 14.49
C THR A 18 -14.42 23.54 14.26
N CYS A 19 -15.22 22.66 13.65
CA CYS A 19 -14.84 21.27 13.39
C CYS A 19 -13.73 21.14 12.34
N LEU A 20 -12.55 20.68 12.78
CA LEU A 20 -11.39 20.37 11.94
C LEU A 20 -11.29 18.89 11.60
N SER A 21 -11.67 18.04 12.55
CA SER A 21 -11.69 16.59 12.39
C SER A 21 -13.00 16.02 12.93
N LEU A 22 -13.57 15.07 12.20
CA LEU A 22 -14.79 14.38 12.58
C LEU A 22 -14.57 12.87 12.50
N LYS A 23 -14.72 12.19 13.64
CA LYS A 23 -14.76 10.73 13.71
C LYS A 23 -16.19 10.26 14.01
N ILE A 24 -16.78 9.51 13.09
CA ILE A 24 -18.15 9.01 13.22
C ILE A 24 -18.15 7.49 13.33
N ARG A 25 -18.83 6.97 14.35
CA ARG A 25 -19.29 5.57 14.44
C ARG A 25 -20.81 5.55 14.35
N PRO A 26 -21.39 5.46 13.14
CA PRO A 26 -22.81 5.73 12.98
C PRO A 26 -23.63 4.47 13.25
N TRP A 27 -24.32 4.48 14.39
CA TRP A 27 -25.53 3.68 14.62
C TRP A 27 -26.82 4.51 14.46
N LEU A 28 -26.70 5.80 14.15
CA LEU A 28 -27.84 6.71 14.12
C LEU A 28 -28.31 6.93 12.69
N SER A 29 -29.54 6.49 12.42
CA SER A 29 -30.36 6.70 11.23
C SER A 29 -30.76 8.16 11.00
N HIS A 30 -29.97 9.11 11.51
CA HIS A 30 -30.22 10.54 11.37
C HIS A 30 -29.18 11.07 10.40
N ALA A 31 -29.63 11.46 9.21
CA ALA A 31 -28.84 12.22 8.27
C ALA A 31 -28.25 13.41 9.03
N PHE A 32 -26.92 13.52 9.12
CA PHE A 32 -26.26 14.66 9.73
C PHE A 32 -26.42 15.83 8.76
N PRO A 33 -27.27 16.85 9.02
CA PRO A 33 -27.25 18.06 8.23
C PRO A 33 -26.15 18.96 8.81
N MET A 34 -24.93 18.46 8.88
CA MET A 34 -23.79 19.26 9.34
C MET A 34 -23.29 20.07 8.16
N ASN A 35 -23.58 21.37 8.19
CA ASN A 35 -22.79 22.32 7.42
C ASN A 35 -21.42 22.41 8.09
N ALA A 36 -20.41 21.80 7.48
CA ALA A 36 -19.06 21.71 8.04
C ALA A 36 -18.05 22.32 7.06
N PRO A 37 -18.14 23.62 6.74
CA PRO A 37 -17.37 24.21 5.64
C PRO A 37 -15.86 24.07 5.85
N LEU A 38 -15.40 24.14 7.10
CA LEU A 38 -13.99 24.11 7.51
C LEU A 38 -13.46 22.71 7.88
N LEU A 39 -14.24 21.65 7.68
CA LEU A 39 -13.79 20.28 7.97
C LEU A 39 -12.67 19.88 7.01
N GLU A 40 -11.50 19.55 7.56
CA GLU A 40 -10.28 19.22 6.80
C GLU A 40 -10.00 17.71 6.75
N SER A 41 -10.38 16.99 7.82
CA SER A 41 -10.18 15.54 7.94
C SER A 41 -11.43 14.81 8.42
N LEU A 42 -11.72 13.65 7.82
CA LEU A 42 -12.87 12.81 8.16
C LEU A 42 -12.42 11.36 8.41
N ASP A 43 -12.86 10.77 9.52
CA ASP A 43 -12.71 9.34 9.82
C ASP A 43 -14.10 8.71 10.00
N LEU A 44 -14.52 7.90 9.04
CA LEU A 44 -15.77 7.14 9.08
C LEU A 44 -15.45 5.69 9.38
N GLU A 45 -15.77 5.22 10.58
CA GLU A 45 -15.52 3.84 11.01
C GLU A 45 -16.86 3.16 11.30
N MET A 46 -17.22 2.16 10.49
CA MET A 46 -18.39 1.32 10.76
C MET A 46 -17.98 0.09 11.58
N GLU A 47 -18.80 -0.28 12.57
CA GLU A 47 -18.54 -1.44 13.43
C GLU A 47 -18.80 -2.78 12.73
N TYR A 48 -19.64 -2.76 11.69
CA TYR A 48 -19.95 -3.89 10.81
C TYR A 48 -19.96 -3.40 9.36
N ILE A 49 -19.96 -4.30 8.38
CA ILE A 49 -20.27 -3.95 6.98
C ILE A 49 -21.72 -3.47 6.97
N VAL A 50 -21.90 -2.16 7.01
CA VAL A 50 -23.22 -1.52 7.07
C VAL A 50 -23.52 -0.96 5.70
N PHE A 51 -24.60 -1.46 5.09
CA PHE A 51 -25.28 -0.74 4.01
C PHE A 51 -25.76 0.58 4.59
N MET A 52 -25.26 1.71 4.09
CA MET A 52 -25.78 3.01 4.51
C MET A 52 -27.29 3.02 4.23
N PRO A 53 -28.16 3.05 5.26
CA PRO A 53 -29.61 2.99 5.05
C PRO A 53 -30.17 4.31 4.50
N THR A 54 -29.29 5.29 4.29
CA THR A 54 -29.65 6.66 3.95
C THR A 54 -29.74 6.82 2.43
N THR A 55 -30.87 7.27 1.93
CA THR A 55 -31.04 7.74 0.54
C THR A 55 -30.42 9.12 0.29
N LYS A 56 -29.79 9.74 1.30
CA LYS A 56 -29.32 11.12 1.27
C LYS A 56 -27.78 11.18 1.39
N PRO A 57 -27.12 12.16 0.73
CA PRO A 57 -25.70 12.41 0.91
C PRO A 57 -25.34 12.69 2.37
N LEU A 58 -24.15 12.26 2.80
CA LEU A 58 -23.65 12.50 4.17
C LEU A 58 -23.44 13.99 4.45
N PHE A 59 -22.98 14.74 3.43
CA PHE A 59 -22.85 16.19 3.47
C PHE A 59 -23.55 16.79 2.23
N PRO A 60 -24.85 17.11 2.31
CA PRO A 60 -25.64 17.56 1.16
C PRO A 60 -25.16 18.91 0.61
N PHE A 61 -24.47 19.72 1.42
CA PHE A 61 -23.89 21.01 1.03
C PHE A 61 -22.40 20.93 0.64
N GLY A 62 -21.83 19.72 0.62
CA GLY A 62 -20.41 19.50 0.38
C GLY A 62 -19.52 19.93 1.55
N VAL A 63 -18.23 19.66 1.40
CA VAL A 63 -17.19 19.98 2.39
C VAL A 63 -15.96 20.49 1.64
N PRO A 64 -15.92 21.78 1.25
CA PRO A 64 -14.93 22.28 0.30
C PRO A 64 -13.49 22.25 0.81
N HIS A 65 -13.28 22.18 2.13
CA HIS A 65 -11.96 22.11 2.74
C HIS A 65 -11.51 20.69 3.11
N LEU A 66 -12.33 19.66 2.86
CA LEU A 66 -11.96 18.28 3.19
C LEU A 66 -10.80 17.81 2.31
N LYS A 67 -9.66 17.49 2.92
CA LYS A 67 -8.44 17.03 2.26
C LYS A 67 -8.13 15.57 2.50
N ILE A 68 -8.44 15.08 3.70
CA ILE A 68 -8.07 13.73 4.12
C ILE A 68 -9.34 13.00 4.55
N ALA A 69 -9.60 11.83 3.98
CA ALA A 69 -10.72 11.00 4.37
C ALA A 69 -10.27 9.56 4.61
N GLN A 70 -10.68 8.99 5.73
CA GLN A 70 -10.59 7.57 6.03
C GLN A 70 -12.01 7.00 6.10
N ILE A 71 -12.25 5.90 5.40
CA ILE A 71 -13.50 5.16 5.47
C ILE A 71 -13.15 3.70 5.74
N SER A 72 -13.75 3.12 6.77
CA SER A 72 -13.63 1.70 7.09
C SER A 72 -14.99 1.01 7.06
N MET A 73 -15.02 -0.24 6.58
CA MET A 73 -16.20 -1.12 6.63
C MET A 73 -17.43 -0.57 5.87
N LEU A 74 -17.19 0.14 4.76
CA LEU A 74 -18.23 0.65 3.85
C LEU A 74 -18.33 -0.25 2.62
N ASP A 75 -19.54 -0.51 2.11
CA ASP A 75 -19.72 -1.16 0.82
C ASP A 75 -19.56 -0.18 -0.36
N PHE A 76 -19.21 -0.68 -1.54
CA PHE A 76 -18.98 0.18 -2.71
C PHE A 76 -20.21 0.94 -3.20
N VAL A 77 -21.42 0.39 -3.02
CA VAL A 77 -22.66 1.06 -3.43
C VAL A 77 -22.91 2.28 -2.55
N SER A 78 -22.60 2.19 -1.26
CA SER A 78 -22.73 3.28 -0.30
C SER A 78 -21.68 4.38 -0.47
N PHE A 79 -20.56 4.12 -1.15
CA PHE A 79 -19.52 5.12 -1.37
C PHE A 79 -20.02 6.38 -2.07
N ARG A 80 -21.04 6.24 -2.94
CA ARG A 80 -21.67 7.37 -3.65
C ARG A 80 -22.23 8.46 -2.73
N PHE A 81 -22.61 8.12 -1.50
CA PHE A 81 -23.16 9.09 -0.54
C PHE A 81 -22.12 10.05 0.03
N CYS A 82 -20.83 9.74 -0.12
CA CYS A 82 -19.72 10.58 0.32
C CYS A 82 -19.20 11.52 -0.78
N LEU A 83 -19.55 11.29 -2.07
CA LEU A 83 -18.92 11.97 -3.21
C LEU A 83 -19.08 13.50 -3.18
N ALA A 84 -20.24 13.99 -2.75
CA ALA A 84 -20.47 15.44 -2.64
C ALA A 84 -19.49 16.12 -1.66
N ALA A 85 -19.07 15.41 -0.60
CA ALA A 85 -18.09 15.91 0.35
C ALA A 85 -16.65 15.80 -0.17
N PHE A 86 -16.39 14.84 -1.08
CA PHE A 86 -15.03 14.40 -1.39
C PHE A 86 -14.41 15.13 -2.58
N GLN A 87 -15.08 16.13 -3.15
CA GLN A 87 -14.58 16.88 -4.32
C GLN A 87 -13.17 17.47 -4.11
N SER A 88 -12.87 17.88 -2.88
CA SER A 88 -11.58 18.48 -2.48
C SER A 88 -10.55 17.49 -1.91
N VAL A 89 -10.92 16.21 -1.75
CA VAL A 89 -10.08 15.19 -1.09
C VAL A 89 -8.86 14.91 -1.95
N THR A 90 -7.69 15.00 -1.30
CA THR A 90 -6.39 14.69 -1.91
C THR A 90 -5.82 13.37 -1.43
N SER A 91 -6.22 12.92 -0.24
CA SER A 91 -5.78 11.68 0.39
C SER A 91 -6.98 10.86 0.89
N LEU A 92 -7.15 9.65 0.36
CA LEU A 92 -8.25 8.76 0.73
C LEU A 92 -7.68 7.41 1.21
N ARG A 93 -8.12 6.96 2.38
CA ARG A 93 -7.92 5.59 2.84
C ARG A 93 -9.26 4.88 2.86
N LEU A 94 -9.31 3.74 2.19
CA LEU A 94 -10.44 2.84 2.24
C LEU A 94 -9.98 1.51 2.86
N ALA A 95 -10.58 1.14 3.99
CA ALA A 95 -10.22 -0.06 4.73
C ALA A 95 -11.42 -1.00 4.86
N CYS A 96 -11.16 -2.31 4.80
CA CYS A 96 -12.17 -3.34 5.01
C CYS A 96 -13.38 -3.16 4.09
N ILE A 97 -13.14 -2.90 2.80
CA ILE A 97 -14.21 -2.63 1.85
C ILE A 97 -14.84 -3.94 1.39
N TYR A 98 -16.17 -3.92 1.23
CA TYR A 98 -16.97 -5.07 0.82
C TYR A 98 -17.54 -4.87 -0.60
N THR A 99 -17.36 -5.88 -1.45
CA THR A 99 -17.79 -5.88 -2.87
C THR A 99 -19.24 -6.34 -3.10
N GLY A 100 -20.01 -6.59 -2.03
CA GLY A 100 -21.42 -7.01 -2.13
C GLY A 100 -21.62 -8.53 -2.10
N ASP A 101 -22.85 -8.97 -1.84
CA ASP A 101 -23.22 -10.40 -1.79
C ASP A 101 -23.55 -10.97 -3.19
N GLN A 102 -23.59 -12.30 -3.30
CA GLN A 102 -23.60 -13.06 -4.56
C GLN A 102 -24.64 -12.57 -5.58
N GLY A 103 -24.14 -12.00 -6.69
CA GLY A 103 -24.95 -11.60 -7.85
C GLY A 103 -24.82 -10.14 -8.28
N GLY A 104 -24.21 -9.26 -7.47
CA GLY A 104 -24.09 -7.82 -7.73
C GLY A 104 -22.70 -7.28 -8.07
N GLY A 105 -21.71 -8.14 -8.34
CA GLY A 105 -20.31 -7.75 -8.45
C GLY A 105 -20.01 -6.64 -9.48
N LEU A 106 -20.74 -6.60 -10.60
CA LEU A 106 -20.56 -5.56 -11.62
C LEU A 106 -21.05 -4.19 -11.16
N ASP A 107 -22.17 -4.12 -10.44
CA ASP A 107 -22.74 -2.86 -9.94
C ASP A 107 -21.88 -2.28 -8.81
N ALA A 108 -21.34 -3.16 -7.96
CA ALA A 108 -20.40 -2.78 -6.91
C ALA A 108 -19.08 -2.25 -7.49
N TYR A 109 -18.52 -2.95 -8.49
CA TYR A 109 -17.33 -2.47 -9.20
C TYR A 109 -17.58 -1.13 -9.90
N THR A 110 -18.70 -1.00 -10.61
CA THR A 110 -19.06 0.25 -11.31
C THR A 110 -19.20 1.41 -10.32
N SER A 111 -19.85 1.17 -9.18
CA SER A 111 -19.98 2.19 -8.12
C SER A 111 -18.64 2.58 -7.52
N PHE A 112 -17.74 1.62 -7.30
CA PHE A 112 -16.38 1.87 -6.85
C PHE A 112 -15.58 2.71 -7.86
N ARG A 113 -15.59 2.27 -9.11
CA ARG A 113 -14.92 2.94 -10.23
C ARG A 113 -15.39 4.37 -10.35
N ASP A 114 -16.69 4.57 -10.50
CA ASP A 114 -17.28 5.89 -10.73
C ASP A 114 -17.04 6.80 -9.52
N GLY A 115 -17.10 6.22 -8.32
CA GLY A 115 -16.79 6.94 -7.09
C GLY A 115 -15.35 7.43 -7.03
N LEU A 116 -14.37 6.56 -7.31
CA LEU A 116 -12.97 6.96 -7.31
C LEU A 116 -12.67 7.97 -8.43
N MET A 117 -13.25 7.77 -9.62
CA MET A 117 -13.08 8.68 -10.75
C MET A 117 -13.76 10.04 -10.53
N ALA A 118 -14.71 10.15 -9.60
CA ALA A 118 -15.32 11.40 -9.19
C ALA A 118 -14.42 12.24 -8.25
N LEU A 119 -13.21 11.78 -7.94
CA LEU A 119 -12.25 12.48 -7.05
C LEU A 119 -11.11 13.11 -7.87
N PRO A 120 -11.31 14.30 -8.47
CA PRO A 120 -10.37 14.87 -9.43
C PRO A 120 -9.02 15.27 -8.81
N SER A 121 -9.00 15.52 -7.49
CA SER A 121 -7.81 15.97 -6.76
C SER A 121 -7.06 14.84 -6.04
N LEU A 122 -7.49 13.59 -6.21
CA LEU A 122 -6.94 12.45 -5.48
C LEU A 122 -5.49 12.17 -5.90
N GLY A 123 -4.55 12.48 -5.00
CA GLY A 123 -3.11 12.26 -5.18
C GLY A 123 -2.57 11.06 -4.39
N HIS A 124 -3.27 10.65 -3.33
CA HIS A 124 -2.88 9.55 -2.46
C HIS A 124 -4.08 8.64 -2.19
N LEU A 125 -3.94 7.35 -2.48
CA LEU A 125 -4.94 6.32 -2.19
C LEU A 125 -4.33 5.18 -1.37
N GLU A 126 -4.96 4.83 -0.25
CA GLU A 126 -4.65 3.62 0.51
C GLU A 126 -5.84 2.66 0.46
N LEU A 127 -5.61 1.40 0.06
CA LEU A 127 -6.60 0.33 -0.05
C LEU A 127 -6.19 -0.81 0.88
N HIS A 128 -6.87 -0.93 2.01
CA HIS A 128 -6.55 -1.92 3.04
C HIS A 128 -7.66 -2.97 3.17
N ASN A 129 -7.26 -4.24 3.34
CA ASN A 129 -8.16 -5.36 3.66
C ASN A 129 -9.37 -5.46 2.72
N LEU A 130 -9.13 -5.58 1.40
CA LEU A 130 -10.22 -5.78 0.45
C LEU A 130 -10.80 -7.18 0.65
N TYR A 131 -12.10 -7.26 0.99
CA TYR A 131 -12.81 -8.52 1.13
C TYR A 131 -13.56 -8.81 -0.17
N ASP A 132 -13.14 -9.84 -0.90
CA ASP A 132 -13.97 -10.49 -1.91
C ASP A 132 -14.36 -11.87 -1.38
N TYR A 133 -15.65 -12.12 -1.24
CA TYR A 133 -16.11 -13.40 -0.72
C TYR A 133 -16.06 -14.44 -1.83
N TYR A 134 -16.62 -14.16 -3.02
CA TYR A 134 -16.64 -15.09 -4.14
C TYR A 134 -17.00 -14.35 -5.44
N ASN A 135 -16.07 -14.31 -6.39
CA ASN A 135 -16.31 -14.03 -7.82
C ASN A 135 -16.77 -12.61 -8.17
N LEU A 136 -15.89 -11.61 -8.06
CA LEU A 136 -15.91 -10.62 -9.14
C LEU A 136 -15.63 -11.36 -10.47
N PRO A 137 -16.46 -11.21 -11.51
CA PRO A 137 -16.17 -11.77 -12.83
C PRO A 137 -15.05 -10.93 -13.46
N LEU A 138 -13.82 -11.09 -12.98
CA LEU A 138 -12.64 -10.30 -13.35
C LEU A 138 -12.04 -10.83 -14.65
N THR A 139 -12.85 -11.04 -15.68
CA THR A 139 -12.29 -11.02 -17.02
C THR A 139 -12.13 -9.55 -17.41
N PRO A 140 -10.88 -9.07 -17.66
CA PRO A 140 -10.64 -7.66 -18.01
C PRO A 140 -11.41 -7.20 -19.24
N VAL A 141 -11.85 -8.15 -20.07
CA VAL A 141 -12.46 -7.94 -21.39
C VAL A 141 -13.79 -7.15 -21.34
N SER A 142 -14.47 -7.11 -20.19
CA SER A 142 -15.80 -6.49 -20.10
C SER A 142 -15.89 -5.29 -19.14
N GLN A 143 -14.85 -4.99 -18.35
CA GLN A 143 -14.90 -3.94 -17.33
C GLN A 143 -14.07 -2.73 -17.77
N LEU A 144 -14.66 -1.54 -17.67
CA LEU A 144 -13.94 -0.29 -17.91
C LEU A 144 -12.96 -0.04 -16.75
N PRO A 145 -11.71 0.35 -17.00
CA PRO A 145 -10.76 0.62 -15.93
C PRO A 145 -11.14 1.85 -15.10
N VAL A 146 -10.68 1.88 -13.86
CA VAL A 146 -10.60 3.06 -12.99
C VAL A 146 -9.42 3.90 -13.45
N VAL A 147 -9.67 5.13 -13.91
CA VAL A 147 -8.61 6.03 -14.41
C VAL A 147 -8.36 7.13 -13.39
N LEU A 148 -7.17 7.14 -12.79
CA LEU A 148 -6.76 8.07 -11.74
C LEU A 148 -5.52 8.87 -12.19
N PRO A 149 -5.69 9.90 -13.02
CA PRO A 149 -4.56 10.58 -13.68
C PRO A 149 -3.71 11.41 -12.73
N ALA A 150 -4.27 11.89 -11.61
CA ALA A 150 -3.57 12.69 -10.61
C ALA A 150 -2.92 11.85 -9.49
N LEU A 151 -3.18 10.53 -9.46
CA LEU A 151 -2.71 9.67 -8.38
C LEU A 151 -1.19 9.51 -8.44
N GLN A 152 -0.52 9.84 -7.33
CA GLN A 152 0.94 9.77 -7.19
C GLN A 152 1.39 8.68 -6.22
N VAL A 153 0.56 8.35 -5.23
CA VAL A 153 0.83 7.35 -4.19
C VAL A 153 -0.31 6.35 -4.11
N LEU A 154 0.01 5.06 -4.18
CA LEU A 154 -0.92 3.95 -3.98
C LEU A 154 -0.33 2.99 -2.94
N ASP A 155 -1.00 2.84 -1.81
CA ASP A 155 -0.73 1.79 -0.83
C ASP A 155 -1.83 0.74 -0.92
N ALA A 156 -1.45 -0.51 -1.22
CA ALA A 156 -2.39 -1.60 -1.29
C ALA A 156 -1.91 -2.78 -0.44
N TYR A 157 -2.67 -3.02 0.62
CA TYR A 157 -2.38 -4.05 1.61
C TYR A 157 -3.59 -4.97 1.78
N SER A 158 -3.39 -6.27 1.59
CA SER A 158 -4.41 -7.29 1.84
C SER A 158 -3.77 -8.48 2.53
N PRO A 159 -4.21 -8.85 3.75
CA PRO A 159 -3.72 -10.03 4.44
C PRO A 159 -4.28 -11.34 3.87
N PHE A 160 -5.16 -11.26 2.86
CA PHE A 160 -5.82 -12.40 2.24
C PHE A 160 -4.99 -13.04 1.12
N THR A 161 -5.36 -14.26 0.73
CA THR A 161 -4.57 -15.14 -0.16
C THR A 161 -4.34 -14.59 -1.57
N TYR A 162 -5.18 -13.69 -2.07
CA TYR A 162 -5.05 -13.07 -3.39
C TYR A 162 -4.40 -11.69 -3.27
N GLY A 163 -3.34 -11.45 -4.05
CA GLY A 163 -2.63 -10.17 -4.03
C GLY A 163 -3.48 -9.05 -4.65
N PHE A 164 -3.24 -7.80 -4.23
CA PHE A 164 -3.88 -6.62 -4.84
C PHE A 164 -3.75 -6.60 -6.37
N LEU A 165 -2.59 -6.99 -6.88
CA LEU A 165 -2.33 -6.99 -8.31
C LEU A 165 -3.10 -8.07 -9.06
N ASP A 166 -3.47 -9.17 -8.43
CA ASP A 166 -4.32 -10.19 -9.06
C ASP A 166 -5.77 -9.70 -9.18
N PHE A 167 -6.16 -8.79 -8.29
CA PHE A 167 -7.55 -8.41 -8.07
C PHE A 167 -7.92 -7.05 -8.71
N LEU A 168 -7.20 -5.98 -8.35
CA LEU A 168 -7.48 -4.61 -8.83
C LEU A 168 -6.40 -4.05 -9.74
N GLY A 169 -5.20 -4.64 -9.76
CA GLY A 169 -4.08 -4.17 -10.58
C GLY A 169 -4.46 -3.89 -12.05
N PRO A 170 -5.03 -4.87 -12.78
CA PRO A 170 -5.43 -4.71 -14.18
C PRO A 170 -6.53 -3.68 -14.41
N PHE A 171 -7.24 -3.30 -13.36
CA PHE A 171 -8.41 -2.43 -13.43
C PHE A 171 -8.11 -1.00 -13.03
N ILE A 172 -6.92 -0.69 -12.53
CA ILE A 172 -6.54 0.66 -12.11
C ILE A 172 -5.45 1.18 -13.05
N HIS A 173 -5.75 2.29 -13.72
CA HIS A 173 -4.83 3.00 -14.59
C HIS A 173 -4.41 4.30 -13.91
N ALA A 174 -3.13 4.40 -13.53
CA ALA A 174 -2.58 5.56 -12.85
C ALA A 174 -1.23 5.95 -13.47
N ALA A 175 -1.28 6.70 -14.57
CA ALA A 175 -0.09 7.06 -15.34
C ALA A 175 0.90 7.94 -14.56
N SER A 176 0.43 8.72 -13.58
CA SER A 176 1.25 9.60 -12.74
C SER A 176 1.75 8.90 -11.46
N LEU A 177 1.44 7.62 -11.25
CA LEU A 177 1.80 6.90 -10.04
C LEU A 177 3.31 6.80 -9.91
N THR A 178 3.87 7.31 -8.82
CA THR A 178 5.32 7.32 -8.56
C THR A 178 5.72 6.40 -7.41
N VAL A 179 4.85 6.26 -6.41
CA VAL A 179 5.05 5.43 -5.22
C VAL A 179 3.98 4.36 -5.18
N LEU A 180 4.41 3.09 -5.16
CA LEU A 180 3.55 1.93 -5.07
C LEU A 180 3.98 1.08 -3.88
N THR A 181 3.03 0.75 -3.00
CA THR A 181 3.26 -0.18 -1.89
C THR A 181 2.33 -1.36 -2.03
N LEU A 182 2.91 -2.55 -1.95
CA LEU A 182 2.22 -3.82 -2.18
C LEU A 182 2.60 -4.81 -1.11
N GLN A 183 1.63 -5.57 -0.64
CA GLN A 183 1.90 -6.89 -0.08
C GLN A 183 1.84 -7.91 -1.23
N PRO A 184 2.94 -8.59 -1.58
CA PRO A 184 2.89 -9.65 -2.58
C PRO A 184 1.97 -10.76 -2.06
N GLY A 185 0.93 -11.08 -2.84
CA GLY A 185 0.03 -12.19 -2.53
C GLY A 185 0.74 -13.54 -2.63
N GLY A 186 0.11 -14.60 -2.12
CA GLY A 186 0.65 -15.96 -2.17
C GLY A 186 0.53 -16.65 -3.55
N SER A 187 0.09 -15.93 -4.58
CA SER A 187 -0.03 -16.46 -5.93
C SER A 187 1.35 -16.60 -6.58
N ARG A 188 1.62 -17.76 -7.16
CA ARG A 188 2.77 -17.99 -8.06
C ARG A 188 2.46 -17.27 -9.37
N VAL A 189 2.70 -15.96 -9.42
CA VAL A 189 2.43 -15.15 -10.60
C VAL A 189 3.51 -15.44 -11.65
N GLU A 190 3.32 -16.53 -12.40
CA GLU A 190 4.01 -16.80 -13.67
C GLU A 190 3.37 -16.03 -14.84
N ASP A 191 2.16 -15.50 -14.66
CA ASP A 191 1.48 -14.68 -15.67
C ASP A 191 1.83 -13.19 -15.52
N THR A 192 2.27 -12.57 -16.61
CA THR A 192 2.48 -11.12 -16.68
C THR A 192 1.15 -10.40 -16.44
N LEU A 193 0.94 -9.89 -15.23
CA LEU A 193 -0.20 -9.02 -14.92
C LEU A 193 -0.06 -7.74 -15.75
N ASP A 194 -1.10 -7.41 -16.52
CA ASP A 194 -1.17 -6.19 -17.33
C ASP A 194 -1.54 -5.00 -16.45
N VAL A 195 -0.55 -4.50 -15.69
CA VAL A 195 -0.72 -3.33 -14.82
C VAL A 195 -0.18 -2.07 -15.48
N HIS A 196 -0.97 -1.00 -15.46
CA HIS A 196 -0.63 0.25 -16.15
C HIS A 196 -0.11 1.33 -15.20
N PHE A 197 1.09 1.12 -14.64
CA PHE A 197 1.79 2.06 -13.75
C PHE A 197 3.18 2.48 -14.28
N PRO A 198 3.26 3.11 -15.48
CA PRO A 198 4.52 3.35 -16.18
C PRO A 198 5.51 4.28 -15.46
N SER A 199 5.01 5.13 -14.56
CA SER A 199 5.80 6.15 -13.86
C SER A 199 6.32 5.72 -12.49
N VAL A 200 6.09 4.47 -12.07
CA VAL A 200 6.51 4.00 -10.74
C VAL A 200 8.03 4.08 -10.63
N ARG A 201 8.49 4.80 -9.59
CA ARG A 201 9.89 4.99 -9.25
C ARG A 201 10.24 4.36 -7.91
N HIS A 202 9.30 4.36 -6.96
CA HIS A 202 9.49 3.79 -5.63
C HIS A 202 8.51 2.64 -5.43
N LEU A 203 9.03 1.43 -5.28
CA LEU A 203 8.25 0.24 -4.96
C LEU A 203 8.56 -0.21 -3.54
N THR A 204 7.53 -0.39 -2.72
CA THR A 204 7.64 -0.99 -1.39
C THR A 204 6.92 -2.33 -1.39
N LEU A 205 7.64 -3.39 -1.02
CA LEU A 205 7.11 -4.74 -0.87
C LEU A 205 7.03 -5.08 0.62
N LEU A 206 5.83 -5.36 1.10
CA LEU A 206 5.53 -5.68 2.50
C LEU A 206 5.38 -7.18 2.71
N GLY A 207 5.80 -7.69 3.88
CA GLY A 207 5.56 -9.08 4.26
C GLY A 207 6.29 -10.11 3.39
N ILE A 208 7.46 -9.80 2.84
CA ILE A 208 8.22 -10.72 1.99
C ILE A 208 8.60 -11.97 2.80
N THR A 209 8.36 -13.16 2.23
CA THR A 209 8.74 -14.47 2.78
C THR A 209 9.56 -15.29 1.78
N ARG A 210 10.24 -16.36 2.22
CA ARG A 210 11.05 -17.22 1.31
C ARG A 210 10.20 -17.96 0.29
N GLN A 211 8.93 -18.18 0.61
CA GLN A 211 7.95 -18.84 -0.24
C GLN A 211 7.31 -17.90 -1.28
N ILE A 212 7.75 -16.65 -1.38
CA ILE A 212 7.42 -15.76 -2.48
C ILE A 212 8.61 -15.79 -3.47
N PRO A 213 8.76 -16.86 -4.28
CA PRO A 213 9.74 -16.89 -5.34
C PRO A 213 9.28 -15.96 -6.46
N GLY A 214 10.18 -15.10 -6.90
CA GLY A 214 9.98 -14.28 -8.08
C GLY A 214 9.67 -12.83 -7.74
N LEU A 215 10.72 -12.02 -7.61
CA LEU A 215 10.63 -10.59 -7.91
C LEU A 215 10.36 -10.33 -9.42
N GLY A 216 9.74 -11.27 -10.15
CA GLY A 216 9.37 -11.13 -11.56
C GLY A 216 8.41 -9.96 -11.80
N ILE A 217 7.63 -9.59 -10.76
CA ILE A 217 6.87 -8.36 -10.70
C ILE A 217 7.69 -7.11 -11.04
N LEU A 218 9.00 -7.09 -10.73
CA LEU A 218 9.88 -5.97 -11.04
C LEU A 218 9.98 -5.70 -12.54
N GLY A 219 9.87 -6.74 -13.38
CA GLY A 219 9.82 -6.59 -14.83
C GLY A 219 8.63 -5.77 -15.33
N GLN A 220 7.57 -5.62 -14.51
CA GLN A 220 6.41 -4.79 -14.83
C GLN A 220 6.68 -3.29 -14.59
N PHE A 221 7.77 -2.95 -13.88
CA PHE A 221 8.07 -1.59 -13.46
C PHE A 221 9.51 -1.18 -13.85
N PRO A 222 9.79 -1.02 -15.15
CA PRO A 222 11.15 -0.74 -15.64
C PRO A 222 11.71 0.61 -15.17
N SER A 223 10.87 1.50 -14.67
CA SER A 223 11.23 2.83 -14.17
C SER A 223 11.64 2.86 -12.70
N ILE A 224 11.62 1.72 -11.98
CA ILE A 224 11.97 1.66 -10.56
C ILE A 224 13.39 2.20 -10.34
N GLN A 225 13.47 3.12 -9.38
CA GLN A 225 14.69 3.75 -8.88
C GLN A 225 15.01 3.28 -7.46
N ARG A 226 13.96 3.04 -6.65
CA ARG A 226 14.05 2.57 -5.27
C ARG A 226 13.15 1.37 -5.02
N LEU A 227 13.74 0.32 -4.45
CA LEU A 227 13.03 -0.83 -3.91
C LEU A 227 13.15 -0.84 -2.38
N THR A 228 12.02 -0.82 -1.69
CA THR A 228 11.95 -0.98 -0.23
C THR A 228 11.34 -2.34 0.09
N CYS A 229 11.97 -3.10 0.99
CA CYS A 229 11.45 -4.38 1.44
C CYS A 229 11.18 -4.36 2.95
N SER A 230 10.00 -4.86 3.35
CA SER A 230 9.67 -5.19 4.73
C SER A 230 9.38 -6.68 4.81
N PHE A 231 10.01 -7.37 5.75
CA PHE A 231 9.89 -8.81 5.91
C PHE A 231 8.77 -9.15 6.90
N SER A 232 8.07 -10.25 6.65
CA SER A 232 7.05 -10.72 7.60
C SER A 232 7.72 -11.19 8.89
N THR A 233 7.28 -10.67 10.03
CA THR A 233 7.68 -11.16 11.36
C THR A 233 6.86 -12.38 11.80
N ILE A 234 5.80 -12.72 11.07
CA ILE A 234 4.95 -13.87 11.37
C ILE A 234 5.61 -15.12 10.81
N ILE A 235 6.51 -15.72 11.60
CA ILE A 235 7.05 -17.05 11.35
C ILE A 235 5.91 -18.04 11.58
N LYS A 236 5.20 -18.45 10.51
CA LYS A 236 4.38 -19.66 10.60
C LYS A 236 5.35 -20.84 10.74
N ASN A 237 5.12 -21.69 11.73
CA ASN A 237 5.98 -22.84 12.07
C ASN A 237 6.57 -23.52 10.82
N GLY A 238 7.89 -23.40 10.63
CA GLY A 238 8.63 -24.02 9.53
C GLY A 238 9.05 -23.08 8.39
N ASP A 239 8.55 -21.84 8.33
CA ASP A 239 8.98 -20.89 7.31
C ASP A 239 10.32 -20.26 7.70
N GLN A 240 11.34 -20.47 6.87
CA GLN A 240 12.70 -19.97 7.13
C GLN A 240 12.77 -18.47 6.84
N ASP A 241 13.40 -17.73 7.75
CA ASP A 241 13.54 -16.27 7.69
C ASP A 241 14.09 -15.77 6.34
N CYS A 242 13.42 -14.78 5.76
CA CYS A 242 13.80 -14.12 4.51
C CYS A 242 14.76 -12.97 4.80
N GLY A 243 15.93 -12.97 4.16
CA GLY A 243 16.95 -11.94 4.35
C GLY A 243 17.19 -11.08 3.11
N ILE A 244 17.99 -10.03 3.28
CA ILE A 244 18.44 -9.15 2.20
C ILE A 244 19.12 -9.91 1.06
N ASP A 245 19.78 -11.02 1.40
CA ASP A 245 20.49 -11.89 0.50
C ASP A 245 19.53 -12.51 -0.53
N VAL A 246 18.29 -12.83 -0.14
CA VAL A 246 17.25 -13.38 -1.02
C VAL A 246 16.78 -12.32 -2.00
N VAL A 247 16.52 -11.10 -1.53
CA VAL A 247 16.09 -9.97 -2.37
C VAL A 247 17.11 -9.69 -3.46
N LEU A 248 18.40 -9.66 -3.10
CA LEU A 248 19.48 -9.38 -4.07
C LEU A 248 19.71 -10.52 -5.05
N SER A 249 19.59 -11.76 -4.58
CA SER A 249 19.66 -12.91 -5.48
C SER A 249 18.52 -12.91 -6.50
N ALA A 250 17.34 -12.40 -6.14
CA ALA A 250 16.21 -12.28 -7.04
C ALA A 250 16.29 -11.08 -8.01
N LEU A 251 17.25 -10.16 -7.82
CA LEU A 251 17.54 -9.08 -8.78
C LEU A 251 18.50 -9.51 -9.88
N GLY A 252 19.35 -10.52 -9.61
CA GLY A 252 20.31 -11.04 -10.57
C GLY A 252 19.64 -11.86 -11.68
N PRO A 253 20.38 -12.18 -12.76
CA PRO A 253 19.89 -13.07 -13.81
C PRO A 253 19.44 -14.40 -13.19
N GLY A 254 18.22 -14.84 -13.52
CA GLY A 254 17.64 -16.04 -12.95
C GLY A 254 18.55 -17.25 -13.21
N THR A 255 18.76 -18.10 -12.21
CA THR A 255 19.48 -19.38 -12.40
C THR A 255 18.69 -20.39 -13.25
N HIS A 256 17.47 -20.03 -13.66
CA HIS A 256 16.59 -20.78 -14.55
C HIS A 256 16.09 -19.84 -15.65
N GLU A 257 16.95 -19.51 -16.62
CA GLU A 257 16.49 -18.95 -17.89
C GLU A 257 16.88 -19.91 -19.01
N ASP A 258 15.87 -20.48 -19.65
CA ASP A 258 15.98 -21.09 -20.98
C ASP A 258 16.64 -20.08 -21.93
N GLU A 259 17.51 -20.57 -22.80
CA GLU A 259 18.45 -19.83 -23.68
C GLU A 259 17.81 -18.82 -24.67
N ASN A 260 16.53 -18.45 -24.54
CA ASN A 260 15.78 -17.75 -25.57
C ASN A 260 15.02 -16.48 -25.14
N THR A 261 15.06 -16.08 -23.87
CA THR A 261 14.56 -14.75 -23.45
C THR A 261 15.72 -13.81 -23.24
N SER A 262 15.89 -12.89 -24.19
CA SER A 262 16.85 -11.76 -24.15
C SER A 262 17.13 -11.27 -22.74
N HIS A 263 18.42 -11.22 -22.36
CA HIS A 263 18.98 -10.69 -21.11
C HIS A 263 18.44 -9.31 -20.73
N ARG A 264 17.22 -9.22 -20.22
CA ARG A 264 16.60 -7.96 -19.86
C ARG A 264 16.82 -7.75 -18.37
N THR A 265 17.74 -6.86 -18.03
CA THR A 265 17.95 -6.40 -16.67
C THR A 265 16.60 -5.96 -16.08
N PRO A 266 16.07 -6.61 -15.03
CA PRO A 266 14.69 -6.38 -14.56
C PRO A 266 14.43 -4.94 -14.14
N CYS A 267 15.47 -4.26 -13.62
CA CYS A 267 15.39 -2.88 -13.15
C CYS A 267 16.63 -2.07 -13.56
N PRO A 268 16.73 -1.59 -14.81
CA PRO A 268 17.93 -0.90 -15.29
C PRO A 268 18.18 0.45 -14.59
N ARG A 269 17.19 0.99 -13.87
CA ARG A 269 17.27 2.27 -13.15
C ARG A 269 17.36 2.12 -11.63
N LEU A 270 17.33 0.89 -11.11
CA LEU A 270 17.34 0.64 -9.67
C LEU A 270 18.71 0.99 -9.10
N HIS A 271 18.74 2.03 -8.28
CA HIS A 271 19.95 2.47 -7.61
C HIS A 271 19.88 2.43 -6.09
N THR A 272 18.67 2.34 -5.53
CA THR A 272 18.45 2.33 -4.08
C THR A 272 17.72 1.08 -3.63
N VAL A 273 18.30 0.33 -2.69
CA VAL A 273 17.63 -0.77 -2.00
C VAL A 273 17.52 -0.45 -0.51
N ALA A 274 16.30 -0.43 0.00
CA ALA A 274 15.97 -0.04 1.35
C ALA A 274 15.32 -1.21 2.11
N LEU A 275 15.61 -1.33 3.40
CA LEU A 275 14.99 -2.32 4.29
C LEU A 275 14.31 -1.62 5.46
N SER A 276 13.02 -1.90 5.66
CA SER A 276 12.23 -1.28 6.73
C SER A 276 12.44 -1.98 8.08
N ASP A 277 12.32 -3.30 8.09
CA ASP A 277 12.33 -4.09 9.32
C ASP A 277 13.23 -5.30 9.15
N MET A 278 14.29 -5.38 9.93
CA MET A 278 15.09 -6.59 10.10
C MET A 278 14.83 -7.06 11.53
N SER A 279 14.23 -8.26 11.69
CA SER A 279 14.10 -8.85 13.02
C SER A 279 15.49 -8.97 13.63
N PRO A 280 15.75 -8.38 14.80
CA PRO A 280 17.06 -8.45 15.45
C PRO A 280 17.37 -9.85 16.00
N VAL A 281 16.45 -10.81 15.87
CA VAL A 281 16.44 -12.00 16.72
C VAL A 281 17.39 -13.11 16.27
N ASP A 282 17.76 -13.27 14.98
CA ASP A 282 18.54 -14.49 14.62
C ASP A 282 19.56 -14.39 13.48
N ARG A 283 19.82 -13.22 12.87
CA ARG A 283 20.88 -13.12 11.83
C ARG A 283 21.79 -11.93 12.00
N GLN A 284 23.06 -12.23 12.25
CA GLN A 284 24.16 -11.33 11.92
C GLN A 284 24.16 -11.06 10.42
N LEU A 285 24.27 -9.80 10.04
CA LEU A 285 24.42 -9.42 8.64
C LEU A 285 25.76 -9.94 8.11
N ASP A 286 25.74 -10.86 7.13
CA ASP A 286 26.95 -11.24 6.39
C ASP A 286 27.32 -10.14 5.39
N VAL A 287 28.14 -9.21 5.84
CA VAL A 287 28.58 -8.05 5.07
C VAL A 287 29.45 -8.46 3.87
N VAL A 288 30.19 -9.56 3.96
CA VAL A 288 31.08 -10.05 2.89
C VAL A 288 30.25 -10.64 1.75
N ALA A 289 29.28 -11.50 2.06
CA ALA A 289 28.36 -12.03 1.07
C ALA A 289 27.52 -10.91 0.43
N LEU A 290 27.09 -9.94 1.22
CA LEU A 290 26.37 -8.77 0.73
C LEU A 290 27.19 -7.95 -0.28
N THR A 291 28.45 -7.65 0.06
CA THR A 291 29.39 -6.91 -0.79
C THR A 291 29.61 -7.62 -2.12
N SER A 292 29.82 -8.94 -2.06
CA SER A 292 29.99 -9.79 -3.26
C SER A 292 28.77 -9.76 -4.17
N LYS A 293 27.55 -9.87 -3.60
CA LYS A 293 26.29 -9.82 -4.36
C LYS A 293 26.07 -8.45 -5.02
N ILE A 294 26.38 -7.35 -4.34
CA ILE A 294 26.27 -6.01 -4.92
C ILE A 294 27.21 -5.85 -6.11
N SER A 295 28.47 -6.26 -5.93
CA SER A 295 29.47 -6.19 -6.98
C SER A 295 29.04 -6.98 -8.22
N ALA A 296 28.48 -8.17 -8.03
CA ALA A 296 27.90 -8.97 -9.11
C ALA A 296 26.74 -8.23 -9.81
N LEU A 297 25.78 -7.70 -9.06
CA LEU A 297 24.64 -6.95 -9.64
C LEU A 297 25.09 -5.70 -10.43
N GLN A 298 26.11 -4.99 -9.94
CA GLN A 298 26.70 -3.85 -10.65
C GLN A 298 27.38 -4.29 -11.96
N HIS A 299 28.08 -5.43 -11.94
CA HIS A 299 28.67 -6.03 -13.14
C HIS A 299 27.61 -6.42 -14.17
N ASP A 300 26.45 -6.90 -13.70
CA ASP A 300 25.28 -7.27 -14.51
C ASP A 300 24.45 -6.04 -14.97
N GLY A 301 24.96 -4.82 -14.73
CA GLY A 301 24.35 -3.58 -15.22
C GLY A 301 23.22 -3.02 -14.34
N ILE A 302 23.04 -3.51 -13.11
CA ILE A 302 22.09 -2.95 -12.15
C ILE A 302 22.83 -1.90 -11.30
N PRO A 303 22.53 -0.59 -11.44
CA PRO A 303 23.34 0.50 -10.90
C PRO A 303 23.10 0.76 -9.40
N ILE A 304 23.05 -0.28 -8.57
CA ILE A 304 22.85 -0.16 -7.12
C ILE A 304 24.07 0.54 -6.52
N HIS A 305 23.90 1.78 -6.06
CA HIS A 305 24.97 2.54 -5.41
C HIS A 305 24.53 3.14 -4.07
N LYS A 306 23.26 2.95 -3.67
CA LYS A 306 22.73 3.43 -2.39
C LYS A 306 21.94 2.35 -1.66
N ARG A 307 22.15 2.25 -0.35
CA ARG A 307 21.41 1.38 0.55
C ARG A 307 20.92 2.12 1.76
N MET A 308 19.68 1.83 2.13
CA MET A 308 19.08 2.37 3.34
C MET A 308 18.80 1.21 4.30
N LEU A 309 19.54 1.16 5.41
CA LEU A 309 19.46 0.09 6.40
C LEU A 309 19.05 0.67 7.76
N PRO A 310 18.28 -0.06 8.58
CA PRO A 310 17.98 0.39 9.93
C PRO A 310 19.26 0.50 10.79
N ARG A 311 19.34 1.53 11.64
CA ARG A 311 20.49 1.77 12.55
C ARG A 311 20.85 0.57 13.43
N SER A 312 19.84 -0.21 13.81
CA SER A 312 19.98 -1.41 14.63
C SER A 312 20.93 -2.43 14.01
N VAL A 313 21.03 -2.48 12.67
CA VAL A 313 21.93 -3.38 11.94
C VAL A 313 23.40 -3.06 12.23
N PHE A 314 23.75 -1.78 12.37
CA PHE A 314 25.13 -1.36 12.66
C PHE A 314 25.52 -1.46 14.14
N SER A 315 24.56 -1.75 15.00
CA SER A 315 24.77 -1.83 16.46
C SER A 315 24.88 -3.29 16.95
N GLN A 316 24.92 -4.27 16.04
CA GLN A 316 24.98 -5.69 16.40
C GLN A 316 26.37 -6.10 16.92
N PRO A 317 26.44 -6.92 18.00
CA PRO A 317 27.70 -7.44 18.51
C PRO A 317 28.34 -8.44 17.53
N GLY A 318 29.64 -8.28 17.27
CA GLY A 318 30.42 -9.14 16.37
C GLY A 318 30.43 -8.71 14.90
N LEU A 319 29.88 -7.53 14.57
CA LEU A 319 29.88 -6.99 13.22
C LEU A 319 31.31 -6.61 12.78
N ASP A 320 31.74 -7.12 11.63
CA ASP A 320 33.06 -6.83 11.06
C ASP A 320 33.11 -5.41 10.48
N LEU A 321 33.76 -4.49 11.20
CA LEU A 321 33.91 -3.09 10.81
C LEU A 321 34.73 -2.91 9.53
N GLU A 322 35.68 -3.81 9.24
CA GLU A 322 36.48 -3.77 8.02
C GLU A 322 35.61 -4.14 6.81
N ALA A 323 34.80 -5.20 6.95
CA ALA A 323 33.82 -5.56 5.93
C ALA A 323 32.80 -4.43 5.66
N ILE A 324 32.36 -3.70 6.69
CA ILE A 324 31.48 -2.53 6.49
C ILE A 324 32.22 -1.41 5.75
N ALA A 325 33.50 -1.18 6.06
CA ALA A 325 34.29 -0.18 5.36
C ALA A 325 34.44 -0.53 3.87
N GLU A 326 34.64 -1.81 3.53
CA GLU A 326 34.63 -2.28 2.14
C GLU A 326 33.26 -2.09 1.48
N LEU A 327 32.16 -2.43 2.17
CA LEU A 327 30.82 -2.21 1.64
C LEU A 327 30.56 -0.72 1.32
N ARG A 328 31.03 0.20 2.17
CA ARG A 328 30.90 1.66 1.96
C ARG A 328 31.68 2.17 0.75
N LYS A 329 32.67 1.43 0.25
CA LYS A 329 33.35 1.77 -1.01
C LYS A 329 32.48 1.50 -2.23
N LEU A 330 31.54 0.54 -2.14
CA LEU A 330 30.64 0.16 -3.23
C LEU A 330 29.30 0.88 -3.19
N VAL A 331 28.77 1.16 -1.99
CA VAL A 331 27.45 1.77 -1.81
C VAL A 331 27.44 2.82 -0.70
N GLU A 332 26.69 3.88 -0.91
CA GLU A 332 26.28 4.78 0.16
C GLU A 332 25.37 4.02 1.12
N ILE A 333 25.64 4.13 2.42
CA ILE A 333 24.84 3.53 3.48
C ILE A 333 24.19 4.64 4.28
N GLU A 334 22.87 4.72 4.21
CA GLU A 334 22.06 5.65 4.98
C GLU A 334 21.12 4.93 5.95
N ASP A 335 20.67 5.69 6.94
CA ASP A 335 19.61 5.24 7.82
C ASP A 335 18.30 5.14 7.06
N PHE A 336 17.57 4.04 7.26
CA PHE A 336 16.23 3.91 6.70
C PHE A 336 15.30 4.99 7.28
N GLN A 337 14.74 5.81 6.39
CA GLN A 337 13.65 6.74 6.67
C GLN A 337 12.50 6.47 5.69
N ILE A 338 11.28 6.60 6.19
CA ILE A 338 10.06 6.50 5.39
C ILE A 338 9.90 7.84 4.63
N ASP A 339 10.40 7.89 3.41
CA ASP A 339 10.41 9.12 2.58
C ASP A 339 9.10 9.38 1.82
N ARG A 340 7.97 8.86 2.33
CA ARG A 340 6.66 8.99 1.69
C ARG A 340 5.69 9.80 2.56
N PRO A 341 4.74 10.54 1.97
CA PRO A 341 3.68 11.20 2.73
C PRO A 341 2.89 10.15 3.51
N THR A 342 2.72 10.37 4.81
CA THR A 342 1.89 9.53 5.68
C THR A 342 0.71 10.34 6.24
N PRO A 343 -0.26 10.73 5.37
CA PRO A 343 -1.34 11.65 5.74
C PRO A 343 -2.22 11.16 6.90
N PHE A 344 -2.18 9.86 7.18
CA PHE A 344 -2.96 9.23 8.24
C PHE A 344 -2.13 8.84 9.48
N SER A 345 -0.85 9.22 9.57
CA SER A 345 0.00 8.95 10.75
C SER A 345 -0.19 9.97 11.88
N CYS A 346 -1.03 10.99 11.71
CA CYS A 346 -1.31 11.97 12.75
C CYS A 346 -2.22 11.40 13.85
N GLU A 347 -2.11 12.00 15.06
CA GLU A 347 -2.93 11.64 16.23
C GLU A 347 -4.45 11.58 15.93
N ARG A 348 -4.91 12.38 14.96
CA ARG A 348 -6.30 12.46 14.47
C ARG A 348 -6.86 11.15 13.92
N PHE A 349 -6.00 10.23 13.47
CA PHE A 349 -6.38 8.93 12.89
C PHE A 349 -5.87 7.72 13.69
N SER A 350 -5.21 7.96 14.83
CA SER A 350 -4.81 6.87 15.74
C SER A 350 -6.03 6.10 16.19
N ARG A 351 -5.95 4.77 16.14
CA ARG A 351 -6.92 3.94 16.85
C ARG A 351 -6.76 4.21 18.35
N PHE A 352 -7.88 4.35 19.06
CA PHE A 352 -7.93 4.01 20.48
C PHE A 352 -7.75 2.50 20.59
N GLU A 353 -6.51 2.00 20.42
CA GLU A 353 -6.13 0.63 20.77
C GLU A 353 -5.50 0.55 22.17
N GLU A 354 -5.53 1.66 22.93
CA GLU A 354 -5.21 1.67 24.36
C GLU A 354 -6.40 2.24 25.15
N LEU A 355 -7.28 1.33 25.60
CA LEU A 355 -7.96 1.35 26.92
C LEU A 355 -8.70 0.02 27.16
#